data_AF-A0A2S8BEF7-F1
#
_entry.id   AF-A0A2S8BEF7-F1
#
_cell.length_a   1.000
_cell.length_b   1.000
_cell.length_c   1.000
_cell.angle_alpha   90.00
_cell.angle_beta   90.00
_cell.angle_gamma   90.00
#
_symmetry.space_group_name_H-M   'P 1'
#
loop_
_entity.id
_entity.type
_entity.pdbx_description
1 polymer ?
#
loop_
_entity_poly.entity_id
_entity_poly.type
_entity_poly.pdbx_seq_one_letter_code
_entity_poly.pdbx_strand_id
1 'polypeptide(L)'
;MHEVFVQPEGLLGASASSGSAAATVAAGAAAQAPPMTAVMPGTMSPAVVAGTARVIAHGTNKLAVSTLGAAVVAAVAEAYAENGIGYEVADLANAGSLTV
;
A
#
# COMPACT_ATOMS: atom_id res chain seq x y z
N MET A 1 -32.95 11.87 17.56
CA MET A 1 -32.70 10.82 16.55
C MET A 1 -31.51 11.31 15.75
N HIS A 2 -30.31 10.81 16.01
CA HIS A 2 -29.15 11.12 15.18
C HIS A 2 -29.22 10.18 13.99
N GLU A 3 -29.66 10.67 12.84
CA GLU A 3 -29.55 9.95 11.58
C GLU A 3 -28.06 9.83 11.27
N VAL A 4 -27.54 8.61 11.37
CA VAL A 4 -26.20 8.28 10.91
C VAL A 4 -26.30 8.22 9.38
N PHE A 5 -26.07 9.36 8.73
CA PHE A 5 -25.89 9.39 7.29
C PHE A 5 -24.57 8.69 6.97
N VAL A 6 -24.70 7.55 6.31
CA VAL A 6 -23.58 6.83 5.74
C VAL A 6 -22.98 7.69 4.62
N GLN A 7 -21.66 7.91 4.62
CA GLN A 7 -20.95 8.73 3.62
C GLN A 7 -20.09 7.86 2.71
N PRO A 8 -20.68 7.20 1.69
CA PRO A 8 -19.95 6.31 0.78
C PRO A 8 -18.86 7.06 -0.01
N GLU A 9 -19.06 8.34 -0.35
CA GLU A 9 -18.04 9.15 -1.01
C GLU A 9 -16.74 9.30 -0.17
N GLY A 10 -16.85 9.36 1.15
CA GLY A 10 -15.70 9.45 2.05
C GLY A 10 -14.84 8.19 2.03
N LEU A 11 -15.48 7.02 1.90
CA LEU A 11 -14.81 5.72 1.81
C LEU A 11 -14.18 5.49 0.44
N LEU A 12 -14.84 5.93 -0.64
CA LEU A 12 -14.25 5.93 -1.98
C LEU A 12 -13.02 6.86 -2.06
N GLY A 13 -13.09 8.03 -1.43
CA GLY A 13 -11.95 8.94 -1.30
C GLY A 13 -10.79 8.34 -0.48
N ALA A 14 -11.11 7.67 0.63
CA ALA A 14 -10.12 6.96 1.43
C ALA A 14 -9.45 5.83 0.62
N SER A 15 -10.23 5.04 -0.11
CA SER A 15 -9.72 3.99 -1.01
C SER A 15 -8.75 4.55 -2.05
N ALA A 16 -9.14 5.62 -2.76
CA ALA A 16 -8.29 6.23 -3.78
C ALA A 16 -6.97 6.78 -3.20
N SER A 17 -7.03 7.45 -2.04
CA SER A 17 -5.84 7.98 -1.38
C SER A 17 -4.90 6.87 -0.91
N SER A 18 -5.41 5.81 -0.28
CA SER A 18 -4.62 4.64 0.12
C SER A 18 -4.02 3.91 -1.08
N GLY A 19 -4.79 3.71 -2.15
CA GLY A 19 -4.29 3.09 -3.39
C GLY A 19 -3.16 3.89 -4.03
N SER A 20 -3.27 5.22 -4.06
CA SER A 20 -2.21 6.11 -4.58
C SER A 20 -0.93 6.05 -3.72
N ALA A 21 -1.07 5.95 -2.41
CA ALA A 21 0.05 5.81 -1.49
C ALA A 21 0.77 4.47 -1.68
N ALA A 22 0.02 3.37 -1.81
CA ALA A 22 0.55 2.04 -2.12
C ALA A 22 1.36 2.04 -3.43
N ALA A 23 0.81 2.64 -4.49
CA ALA A 23 1.49 2.76 -5.78
C ALA A 23 2.78 3.59 -5.69
N THR A 24 2.76 4.69 -4.92
CA THR A 24 3.95 5.53 -4.70
C THR A 24 5.06 4.78 -3.97
N VAL A 25 4.71 4.00 -2.93
CA VAL A 25 5.68 3.18 -2.18
C VAL A 25 6.27 2.08 -3.07
N ALA A 26 5.45 1.39 -3.84
CA ALA A 26 5.90 0.34 -4.75
C ALA A 26 6.84 0.91 -5.85
N ALA A 27 6.48 2.04 -6.46
CA ALA A 27 7.29 2.70 -7.47
C ALA A 27 8.64 3.19 -6.90
N GLY A 28 8.61 3.79 -5.70
CA GLY A 28 9.83 4.23 -5.00
C GLY A 28 10.76 3.06 -4.65
N ALA A 29 10.20 1.94 -4.19
CA ALA A 29 10.96 0.73 -3.91
C ALA A 29 11.63 0.16 -5.16
N ALA A 30 10.90 0.08 -6.28
CA ALA A 30 11.43 -0.36 -7.57
C ALA A 30 12.55 0.56 -8.08
N ALA A 31 12.39 1.89 -7.95
CA ALA A 31 13.41 2.85 -8.37
C ALA A 31 14.71 2.75 -7.56
N GLN A 32 14.64 2.38 -6.28
CA GLN A 32 15.82 2.23 -5.43
C GLN A 32 16.44 0.83 -5.46
N ALA A 33 15.78 -0.16 -6.07
CA ALA A 33 16.32 -1.52 -6.14
C ALA A 33 17.69 -1.60 -6.87
N PRO A 34 17.91 -0.98 -8.05
CA PRO A 34 19.19 -1.04 -8.73
C PRO A 34 20.37 -0.46 -7.92
N PRO A 35 20.31 0.78 -7.38
CA PRO A 35 21.45 1.35 -6.65
C PRO A 35 21.75 0.63 -5.32
N MET A 36 20.77 -0.02 -4.69
CA MET A 36 20.98 -0.75 -3.43
C MET A 36 21.52 -2.18 -3.62
N THR A 37 21.36 -2.77 -4.80
CA THR A 37 21.76 -4.17 -5.08
C THR A 37 22.99 -4.29 -5.96
N ALA A 38 23.33 -3.27 -6.75
CA ALA A 38 24.50 -3.25 -7.62
C ALA A 38 25.74 -2.60 -6.98
N VAL A 39 25.93 -2.74 -5.66
CA VAL A 39 27.07 -2.15 -4.94
C VAL A 39 28.32 -2.99 -5.18
N MET A 40 29.39 -2.38 -5.68
CA MET A 40 30.69 -3.03 -5.82
C MET A 40 31.63 -2.65 -4.67
N PRO A 41 32.48 -3.57 -4.20
CA PRO A 41 33.48 -3.25 -3.19
C PRO A 41 34.58 -2.37 -3.80
N GLY A 42 34.95 -1.29 -3.11
CA GLY A 42 36.01 -0.38 -3.57
C GLY A 42 37.43 -0.98 -3.50
N THR A 43 37.60 -2.08 -2.76
CA THR A 43 38.85 -2.86 -2.68
C THR A 43 38.54 -4.34 -2.48
N MET A 44 39.49 -5.22 -2.80
CA MET A 44 39.38 -6.67 -2.57
C MET A 44 39.72 -7.09 -1.13
N SER A 45 39.83 -6.14 -0.19
CA SER A 45 40.03 -6.48 1.23
C SER A 45 38.83 -7.32 1.73
N PRO A 46 39.07 -8.44 2.43
CA PRO A 46 37.99 -9.30 2.93
C PRO A 46 36.93 -8.54 3.73
N ALA A 47 37.34 -7.54 4.52
CA ALA A 47 36.43 -6.71 5.31
C ALA A 47 35.50 -5.85 4.42
N VAL A 48 36.03 -5.31 3.31
CA VAL A 48 35.27 -4.45 2.38
C VAL A 48 34.30 -5.31 1.57
N VAL A 49 34.74 -6.47 1.08
CA VAL A 49 33.87 -7.42 0.37
C VAL A 49 32.71 -7.89 1.26
N ALA A 50 32.99 -8.26 2.52
CA ALA A 50 31.96 -8.67 3.47
C ALA A 50 31.01 -7.52 3.82
N GLY A 51 31.52 -6.28 3.94
CA GLY A 51 30.72 -5.09 4.14
C GLY A 51 29.74 -4.83 2.99
N THR A 52 30.25 -4.87 1.74
CA THR A 52 29.43 -4.72 0.53
C THR A 52 28.33 -5.78 0.45
N ALA A 53 28.64 -7.04 0.77
CA ALA A 53 27.63 -8.10 0.79
C ALA A 53 26.48 -7.83 1.78
N ARG A 54 26.78 -7.26 2.96
CA ARG A 54 25.74 -6.87 3.93
C ARG A 54 24.87 -5.72 3.43
N VAL A 55 25.45 -4.76 2.72
CA VAL A 55 24.70 -3.65 2.11
C VAL A 55 23.72 -4.18 1.07
N ILE A 56 24.16 -5.08 0.19
CA ILE A 56 23.29 -5.72 -0.80
C ILE A 56 22.17 -6.50 -0.12
N ALA A 57 22.49 -7.32 0.89
CA ALA A 57 21.49 -8.07 1.64
C ALA A 57 20.46 -7.15 2.33
N HIS A 58 20.91 -6.04 2.90
CA HIS A 58 20.02 -5.03 3.47
C HIS A 58 19.12 -4.38 2.41
N GLY A 59 19.66 -4.03 1.25
CA GLY A 59 18.91 -3.47 0.12
C GLY A 59 17.81 -4.42 -0.39
N THR A 60 18.13 -5.71 -0.52
CA THR A 60 17.15 -6.75 -0.88
C THR A 60 16.05 -6.88 0.17
N ASN A 61 16.40 -6.86 1.45
CA ASN A 61 15.40 -6.93 2.52
C ASN A 61 14.50 -5.67 2.54
N LYS A 62 15.07 -4.48 2.36
CA LYS A 62 14.33 -3.22 2.21
C LYS A 62 13.32 -3.31 1.06
N LEU A 63 13.72 -3.82 -0.10
CA LEU A 63 12.81 -4.02 -1.24
C LEU A 63 11.64 -4.95 -0.87
N ALA A 64 11.92 -6.08 -0.24
CA ALA A 64 10.89 -7.04 0.17
C ALA A 64 9.88 -6.41 1.17
N VAL A 65 10.38 -5.70 2.18
CA VAL A 65 9.54 -5.03 3.19
C VAL A 65 8.70 -3.92 2.56
N SER A 66 9.27 -3.12 1.65
CA SER A 66 8.53 -2.05 0.98
C SER A 66 7.43 -2.59 0.06
N THR A 67 7.68 -3.67 -0.68
CA THR A 67 6.66 -4.33 -1.50
C THR A 67 5.54 -4.90 -0.65
N LEU A 68 5.88 -5.55 0.48
CA LEU A 68 4.88 -6.10 1.40
C LEU A 68 4.05 -4.98 2.05
N GLY A 69 4.70 -3.87 2.46
CA GLY A 69 4.00 -2.71 2.99
C GLY A 69 3.05 -2.07 1.97
N ALA A 70 3.47 -1.93 0.71
CA ALA A 70 2.61 -1.45 -0.36
C ALA A 70 1.39 -2.37 -0.59
N ALA A 71 1.58 -3.69 -0.56
CA ALA A 71 0.49 -4.65 -0.69
C ALA A 71 -0.54 -4.54 0.45
N VAL A 72 -0.08 -4.34 1.70
CA VAL A 72 -0.99 -4.14 2.84
C VAL A 72 -1.81 -2.86 2.67
N VAL A 73 -1.20 -1.75 2.25
CA VAL A 73 -1.92 -0.49 2.03
C VAL A 73 -2.91 -0.62 0.85
N ALA A 74 -2.56 -1.37 -0.19
CA ALA A 74 -3.48 -1.67 -1.28
C ALA A 74 -4.69 -2.50 -0.79
N ALA A 75 -4.49 -3.51 0.05
CA ALA A 75 -5.59 -4.28 0.63
C ALA A 75 -6.50 -3.41 1.52
N VAL A 76 -5.96 -2.43 2.24
CA VAL A 76 -6.77 -1.45 2.99
C VAL A 76 -7.58 -0.57 2.03
N ALA A 77 -7.01 -0.17 0.89
CA ALA A 77 -7.73 0.58 -0.13
C ALA A 77 -8.92 -0.22 -0.68
N GLU A 78 -8.73 -1.51 -0.96
CA GLU A 78 -9.79 -2.42 -1.39
C GLU A 78 -10.90 -2.54 -0.33
N ALA A 79 -10.53 -2.71 0.94
CA ALA A 79 -11.48 -2.77 2.04
C ALA A 79 -12.33 -1.49 2.17
N TYR A 80 -11.76 -0.30 1.94
CA TYR A 80 -12.54 0.94 1.90
C TYR A 80 -13.53 0.98 0.73
N ALA A 81 -13.14 0.49 -0.44
CA ALA A 81 -14.03 0.41 -1.60
C ALA A 81 -15.18 -0.58 -1.37
N GLU A 82 -14.89 -1.77 -0.84
CA GLU A 82 -15.90 -2.79 -0.53
C GLU A 82 -16.92 -2.28 0.49
N ASN A 83 -16.46 -1.63 1.55
CA ASN A 83 -17.36 -1.04 2.55
C ASN A 83 -18.22 0.07 1.94
N GLY A 84 -17.66 0.93 1.07
CA GLY A 84 -18.42 1.95 0.35
C GLY A 84 -19.57 1.36 -0.46
N ILE A 85 -19.32 0.28 -1.21
CA ILE A 85 -20.34 -0.43 -1.98
C ILE A 85 -21.42 -1.04 -1.06
N GLY A 86 -21.01 -1.69 0.04
CA GLY A 86 -21.94 -2.31 0.99
C GLY A 86 -22.91 -1.30 1.61
N TYR A 87 -22.43 -0.08 1.85
CA TYR A 87 -23.21 1.04 2.33
C TYR A 87 -24.22 1.56 1.30
N GLU A 88 -23.83 1.73 0.03
CA GLU A 88 -24.76 2.12 -1.05
C GLU A 88 -25.88 1.09 -1.24
N VAL A 89 -25.56 -0.21 -1.14
CA VAL A 89 -26.55 -1.29 -1.25
C VAL A 89 -27.53 -1.26 -0.07
N ALA A 90 -27.05 -1.01 1.16
CA ALA A 90 -27.89 -0.91 2.34
C ALA A 90 -28.83 0.29 2.28
N ASP A 91 -28.35 1.45 1.82
CA ASP A 91 -29.17 2.65 1.65
C ASP A 91 -30.24 2.46 0.58
N LEU A 92 -29.91 1.78 -0.54
CA LEU A 92 -30.90 1.45 -1.57
C LEU A 92 -31.98 0.48 -1.06
N ALA A 93 -31.60 -0.53 -0.27
CA ALA A 93 -32.53 -1.47 0.33
C ALA A 93 -33.46 -0.80 1.37
N ASN A 94 -32.92 0.11 2.18
CA ASN A 94 -33.69 0.89 3.14
C ASN A 94 -34.64 1.88 2.45
N ALA A 95 -34.20 2.54 1.37
CA ALA A 95 -35.06 3.43 0.58
C ALA A 95 -36.22 2.65 -0.06
N GLY A 96 -35.96 1.44 -0.57
CA GLY A 96 -36.99 0.57 -1.13
C GLY A 96 -38.04 0.12 -0.09
N SER A 97 -37.63 -0.16 1.15
CA SER A 97 -38.55 -0.59 2.21
C SER A 97 -39.44 0.53 2.76
N LEU A 98 -39.01 1.79 2.63
CA LEU A 98 -39.78 2.98 3.00
C LEU A 98 -40.88 3.35 1.99
N THR A 99 -40.78 2.83 0.76
CA THR A 99 -41.75 3.10 -0.33
C THR A 99 -42.86 2.06 -0.48
N VAL A 100 -42.88 1.04 0.39
CA VAL A 100 -43.91 -0.01 0.46
C VAL A 100 -44.73 0.16 1.73
#